data_AF-A0A938HS38-F1
#
_entry.id   AF-A0A938HS38-F1
#
_cell.length_a   1.000
_cell.length_b   1.000
_cell.length_c   1.000
_cell.angle_alpha   90.00
_cell.angle_beta   90.00
_cell.angle_gamma   90.00
#
_symmetry.space_group_name_H-M   'P 1'
#
loop_
_entity.id
_entity.type
_entity.pdbx_description
1 polymer ?
#
loop_
_entity_poly.entity_id
_entity_poly.type
_entity_poly.pdbx_seq_one_letter_code
_entity_poly.pdbx_strand_id
1 'polypeptide(L)' 'PGSVGPGTNPSRVIKGKKLPGQMGATRTSVRNIQVVRVDSERNLLFVKGGVPGARDGYVLISK' A
#
# COMPACT_ATOMS: atom_id res chain seq x y z
N PRO A 1 1.75 -0.54 21.61
CA PRO A 1 0.91 -0.07 22.73
C PRO A 1 0.92 -1.12 23.85
N GLY A 2 1.37 -0.73 25.04
CA GLY A 2 1.94 -1.63 26.06
C GLY A 2 3.45 -1.38 26.19
N SER A 3 4.19 -2.28 26.86
CA SER A 3 5.64 -2.10 27.05
C SER A 3 6.39 -1.82 25.73
N VAL A 4 7.23 -0.80 25.75
CA VAL A 4 7.94 -0.26 24.57
C VAL A 4 9.36 -0.83 24.45
N GLY A 5 9.86 -1.51 25.50
CA GLY A 5 11.16 -2.18 25.50
C GLY A 5 11.44 -2.97 26.78
N PRO A 6 12.49 -3.82 26.78
CA PRO A 6 12.99 -4.47 27.99
C PRO A 6 13.66 -3.45 28.92
N GLY A 7 13.75 -3.78 30.22
CA GLY A 7 14.44 -2.96 31.23
C GLY A 7 15.96 -2.94 31.05
N THR A 8 16.70 -3.75 31.81
CA THR A 8 18.16 -3.60 32.00
C THR A 8 19.00 -3.71 30.72
N ASN A 9 18.65 -4.58 29.77
CA ASN A 9 19.36 -4.68 28.50
C ASN A 9 18.33 -4.84 27.38
N PRO A 10 18.25 -3.96 26.37
CA PRO A 10 19.17 -2.89 25.95
C PRO A 10 18.87 -1.47 26.48
N SER A 11 18.05 -1.31 27.55
CA SER A 11 17.74 -0.02 28.20
C SER A 11 17.33 1.13 27.26
N ARG A 12 16.81 0.79 26.08
CA ARG A 12 16.37 1.76 25.07
C ARG A 12 15.31 1.14 24.17
N VAL A 13 14.53 1.99 23.53
CA VAL A 13 13.62 1.56 22.48
C VAL A 13 14.41 1.20 21.22
N ILE A 14 14.17 0.01 20.66
CA ILE A 14 14.82 -0.42 19.42
C ILE A 14 14.28 0.39 18.24
N LYS A 15 15.19 0.89 17.40
CA LYS A 15 14.83 1.62 16.16
C LYS A 15 13.97 0.73 15.27
N GLY A 16 12.91 1.31 14.70
CA GLY A 16 11.95 0.57 13.88
C GLY A 16 10.84 -0.14 14.66
N LYS A 17 10.79 0.01 16.00
CA LYS A 17 9.63 -0.44 16.78
C LYS A 17 8.37 0.26 16.26
N LYS A 18 7.39 -0.53 15.82
CA LYS A 18 6.11 -0.01 15.32
C LYS A 18 5.35 0.69 16.45
N LEU A 19 5.17 2.00 16.29
CA LEU A 19 4.45 2.89 17.19
C LEU A 19 3.44 3.71 16.37
N PRO A 20 2.49 4.42 17.00
CA PRO A 20 1.53 5.25 16.30
C PRO A 20 2.20 6.31 15.43
N GLY A 21 1.59 6.61 14.28
CA GLY A 21 2.08 7.60 13.33
C GLY A 21 1.11 7.72 12.15
N GLN A 22 1.44 8.58 11.18
CA GLN A 22 0.66 8.72 9.96
C GLN A 22 0.73 7.42 9.12
N MET A 23 -0.43 6.83 8.85
CA MET A 23 -0.56 5.66 7.98
C MET A 23 -1.15 6.07 6.63
N GLY A 24 -0.68 5.44 5.54
CA GLY A 24 -1.18 5.70 4.20
C GLY A 24 -0.43 6.84 3.49
N ALA A 25 -1.04 7.39 2.43
CA ALA A 25 -0.42 8.38 1.54
C ALA A 25 0.93 7.94 0.94
N THR A 26 1.20 6.63 0.90
CA THR A 26 2.40 6.04 0.32
C THR A 26 2.09 5.43 -1.03
N ARG A 27 3.04 5.48 -1.97
CA ARG A 27 2.93 4.78 -3.26
C ARG A 27 2.97 3.27 -3.04
N THR A 28 1.89 2.58 -3.40
CA THR A 28 1.77 1.12 -3.30
C THR A 28 1.43 0.53 -4.66
N SER A 29 1.97 -0.64 -4.98
CA SER A 29 1.70 -1.38 -6.21
C SER A 29 1.03 -2.71 -5.90
N VAL A 30 0.00 -3.07 -6.65
CA VAL A 30 -0.58 -4.41 -6.63
C VAL A 30 -0.04 -5.17 -7.85
N ARG A 31 0.53 -6.37 -7.60
CA ARG A 31 1.16 -7.18 -8.65
C ARG A 31 0.21 -8.27 -9.13
N ASN A 32 0.45 -8.76 -10.35
CA ASN A 32 -0.23 -9.91 -10.96
C ASN A 32 -1.75 -9.74 -11.06
N ILE A 33 -2.22 -8.53 -11.33
CA ILE A 33 -3.65 -8.30 -11.53
C ILE A 33 -4.04 -8.73 -12.94
N GLN A 34 -5.13 -9.50 -13.04
CA GLN A 34 -5.64 -9.98 -14.31
C GLN A 34 -6.49 -8.90 -15.00
N VAL A 35 -6.18 -8.61 -16.26
CA VAL A 35 -7.02 -7.79 -17.13
C VAL A 35 -8.12 -8.69 -17.72
N VAL A 36 -9.37 -8.34 -17.46
CA VAL A 36 -10.55 -9.12 -17.88
C VAL A 36 -11.02 -8.70 -19.26
N ARG A 37 -11.02 -7.39 -19.52
CA ARG A 37 -11.50 -6.81 -20.78
C ARG A 37 -10.81 -5.50 -21.06
N VAL A 38 -10.56 -5.23 -22.34
CA VAL A 38 -10.10 -3.94 -22.84
C VAL A 38 -11.16 -3.44 -23.82
N ASP A 39 -11.65 -2.22 -23.60
CA ASP A 39 -12.53 -1.52 -24.53
C ASP A 39 -11.76 -0.31 -25.07
N SER A 40 -11.23 -0.44 -26.29
CA SER A 40 -10.43 0.58 -26.95
C SER A 40 -11.25 1.75 -27.47
N GLU A 41 -12.55 1.58 -27.70
CA GLU A 41 -13.41 2.68 -28.20
C GLU A 41 -13.67 3.69 -27.08
N ARG A 42 -13.87 3.20 -25.86
CA ARG A 42 -14.13 4.02 -24.67
C ARG A 42 -12.90 4.28 -23.82
N ASN A 43 -11.74 3.74 -24.21
CA ASN A 43 -10.49 3.75 -23.43
C ASN A 43 -10.68 3.21 -21.99
N LEU A 44 -11.44 2.11 -21.86
CA LEU A 44 -11.71 1.48 -20.56
C LEU A 44 -10.91 0.19 -20.40
N LEU A 45 -10.35 0.01 -19.21
CA LEU A 45 -9.64 -1.20 -18.81
C LEU A 45 -10.35 -1.85 -17.63
N PHE A 46 -10.81 -3.09 -17.81
CA PHE A 46 -11.47 -3.86 -16.76
C PHE A 46 -10.46 -4.77 -16.09
N VAL A 47 -10.28 -4.58 -14.80
CA VAL A 47 -9.24 -5.23 -14.00
C VAL A 47 -9.89 -6.04 -12.89
N LYS A 48 -9.48 -7.31 -12.71
CA LYS A 48 -9.99 -8.18 -11.65
C LYS A 48 -9.23 -7.94 -10.34
N GLY A 49 -9.79 -7.10 -9.46
CA GLY A 49 -9.22 -6.84 -8.14
C GLY A 49 -9.35 -5.39 -7.72
N GLY A 50 -8.55 -4.99 -6.72
CA GLY A 50 -8.50 -3.62 -6.22
C GLY A 50 -7.30 -2.84 -6.77
N VAL A 51 -7.54 -1.58 -7.13
CA VAL A 51 -6.49 -0.62 -7.51
C VAL A 51 -6.24 0.31 -6.32
N PRO A 52 -4.99 0.53 -5.90
CA PRO A 52 -4.67 1.38 -4.76
C PRO A 52 -4.94 2.84 -5.10
N GLY A 53 -5.60 3.56 -4.18
CA GLY A 53 -5.92 4.98 -4.33
C GLY A 53 -7.41 5.27 -4.22
N ALA A 54 -7.75 6.55 -4.23
CA ALA A 54 -9.13 7.01 -4.33
C ALA A 54 -9.64 6.93 -5.78
N ARG A 55 -10.96 7.02 -5.95
CA ARG A 55 -11.58 7.17 -7.27
C ARG A 55 -11.06 8.45 -7.94
N ASP A 56 -10.95 8.43 -9.27
CA ASP A 56 -10.49 9.55 -10.10
C ASP A 56 -9.02 9.98 -9.86
N GLY A 57 -8.24 9.15 -9.16
CA GLY A 57 -6.79 9.31 -9.01
C GLY A 57 -6.00 8.77 -10.20
N TYR A 58 -4.79 9.29 -10.38
CA TYR A 58 -3.85 8.76 -11.37
C TYR A 58 -3.23 7.44 -10.92
N VAL A 59 -3.10 6.51 -11.86
CA VAL A 59 -2.49 5.19 -11.64
C VAL A 59 -1.45 4.90 -12.72
N LEU A 60 -0.35 4.28 -12.30
CA LEU A 60 0.69 3.82 -13.22
C LEU A 60 0.48 2.33 -13.49
N ILE A 61 0.30 1.97 -14.76
CA ILE A 61 0.19 0.57 -15.19
C ILE A 61 1.50 0.18 -15.87
N SER A 62 2.15 -0.86 -15.37
CA SER A 62 3.40 -1.43 -15.93
C SER A 62 3.23 -2.91 -16.19
N LYS A 63 3.83 -3.40 -17.29
CA LYS A 63 3.88 -4.82 -17.65
C LYS A 63 5.00 -5.54 -16.88
#